data_AF-A0A9P7JEJ6-F1
#
_entry.id   AF-A0A9P7JEJ6-F1
#
_cell.length_a   1.000
_cell.length_b   1.000
_cell.length_c   1.000
_cell.angle_alpha   90.00
_cell.angle_beta   90.00
_cell.angle_gamma   90.00
#
_symmetry.space_group_name_H-M   'P 1'
#
loop_
_entity.id
_entity.type
_entity.pdbx_description
1 polymer ?
#
loop_
_entity_poly.entity_id
_entity_poly.type
_entity_poly.pdbx_seq_one_letter_code
_entity_poly.pdbx_strand_id
1 'polypeptide(L)'
;MVATDGSSSGSGKGQIYSVIAKLVFMDHIKYGPAYSVNPKKFRNAVCNHIRICQAPRAAMVHRTWHSNLSMAAKVHSSRPGIDHTGAFYSLIRPHGGAGPSMYYGPSQHSSHTPNVSNPPSAYQPGPCQPPNEICLLVPFPSCGEEVSTSFITLSSSLPSKTVHHAIKNSGIHIQQPLSVWCPNAIKLWGVTQSATSLPHSASGLKKKKAKLNVLQQVEQDRHQPYIIKLKAKSEHNCDIKKYDWLRTTQEHKVSQATVSYQRLQEAKDTQIWLHETDIQVHQAHSLVLDKEAEILCLKIQFHQMMQASKATSDGETG
;
A
#
# COMPACT_ATOMS: atom_id res chain seq x y z
N MET A 1 -47.38 -21.78 19.53
CA MET A 1 -47.32 -22.57 18.28
C MET A 1 -46.71 -21.68 17.20
N VAL A 2 -45.42 -21.84 16.93
CA VAL A 2 -44.70 -21.06 15.90
C VAL A 2 -44.65 -21.94 14.64
N ALA A 3 -45.38 -21.53 13.61
CA ALA A 3 -45.36 -22.20 12.31
C ALA A 3 -43.97 -21.99 11.67
N THR A 4 -43.18 -23.05 11.57
CA THR A 4 -41.95 -23.06 10.79
C THR A 4 -42.32 -23.34 9.34
N ASP A 5 -42.50 -22.28 8.56
CA ASP A 5 -42.73 -22.35 7.12
C ASP A 5 -41.59 -23.10 6.43
N GLY A 6 -41.95 -24.15 5.69
CA GLY A 6 -41.06 -24.96 4.86
C GLY A 6 -40.39 -24.12 3.77
N SER A 7 -39.25 -23.53 4.09
CA SER A 7 -38.39 -22.87 3.13
C SER A 7 -37.56 -23.92 2.39
N SER A 8 -37.92 -24.15 1.13
CA SER A 8 -37.22 -24.99 0.17
C SER A 8 -35.71 -24.73 0.20
N SER A 9 -34.94 -25.81 0.31
CA SER A 9 -33.47 -25.90 0.32
C SER A 9 -32.82 -25.53 -1.03
N GLY A 10 -33.24 -24.41 -1.62
CA GLY A 10 -32.53 -23.76 -2.71
C GLY A 10 -31.42 -22.88 -2.14
N SER A 11 -30.22 -23.43 -2.00
CA SER A 11 -28.97 -22.77 -1.57
C SER A 11 -28.57 -21.65 -2.53
N GLY A 12 -29.29 -20.53 -2.49
CA GLY A 12 -28.98 -19.33 -3.24
C GLY A 12 -28.07 -18.42 -2.41
N LYS A 13 -27.07 -17.79 -3.05
CA LYS A 13 -26.22 -16.75 -2.43
C LYS A 13 -27.04 -15.67 -1.69
N GLY A 14 -28.28 -15.43 -2.13
CA GLY A 14 -29.23 -14.53 -1.47
C GLY A 14 -29.65 -14.93 -0.05
N GLN A 15 -29.68 -16.22 0.29
CA GLN A 15 -30.01 -16.67 1.65
C GLN A 15 -28.89 -16.33 2.64
N ILE A 16 -27.63 -16.50 2.24
CA ILE A 16 -26.46 -16.16 3.06
C ILE A 16 -26.51 -14.68 3.47
N TYR A 17 -26.76 -13.78 2.52
CA TYR A 17 -26.88 -12.34 2.83
C TYR A 17 -28.08 -12.03 3.73
N SER A 18 -29.14 -12.84 3.66
CA SER A 18 -30.33 -12.67 4.52
C SER A 18 -30.01 -13.08 5.96
N VAL A 19 -29.28 -14.18 6.15
CA VAL A 19 -28.83 -14.66 7.45
C VAL A 19 -27.89 -13.65 8.09
N ILE A 20 -26.91 -13.14 7.34
CA ILE A 20 -25.98 -12.11 7.82
C ILE A 20 -26.74 -10.83 8.21
N ALA A 21 -27.65 -10.35 7.34
CA ALA A 21 -28.44 -9.17 7.66
C ALA A 21 -29.32 -9.38 8.90
N LYS A 22 -29.89 -10.57 9.09
CA LYS A 22 -30.66 -10.90 10.30
C LYS A 22 -29.77 -10.86 11.54
N LEU A 23 -28.63 -11.53 11.51
CA LEU A 23 -27.72 -11.63 12.65
C LEU A 23 -27.13 -10.27 13.06
N VAL A 24 -26.90 -9.37 12.10
CA VAL A 24 -26.33 -8.04 12.39
C VAL A 24 -27.38 -7.00 12.78
N PHE A 25 -28.56 -7.02 12.14
CA PHE A 25 -29.52 -5.91 12.27
C PHE A 25 -30.75 -6.22 13.11
N MET A 26 -31.09 -7.48 13.36
CA MET A 26 -32.31 -7.84 14.10
C MET A 26 -32.33 -7.26 15.52
N ASP A 27 -31.22 -7.38 16.24
CA ASP A 27 -31.09 -6.94 17.64
C ASP A 27 -30.35 -5.59 17.78
N HIS A 28 -30.10 -4.90 16.66
CA HIS A 28 -29.33 -3.66 16.67
C HIS A 28 -30.19 -2.48 17.15
N ILE A 29 -29.84 -1.84 18.27
CA ILE A 29 -30.60 -0.75 18.90
C ILE A 29 -31.09 0.32 17.90
N LYS A 30 -30.19 0.81 17.05
CA LYS A 30 -30.52 1.86 16.04
C LYS A 30 -31.26 1.36 14.80
N TYR A 31 -31.01 0.13 14.35
CA TYR A 31 -31.41 -0.34 13.01
C TYR A 31 -32.44 -1.46 13.04
N GLY A 32 -32.69 -2.09 14.19
CA GLY A 32 -33.66 -3.16 14.40
C GLY A 32 -35.08 -2.77 13.97
N PRO A 33 -35.63 -1.62 14.41
CA PRO A 33 -36.93 -1.17 13.96
C PRO A 33 -37.00 -1.00 12.44
N ALA A 34 -35.98 -0.38 11.81
CA ALA A 34 -35.93 -0.20 10.36
C ALA A 34 -35.75 -1.52 9.60
N TYR A 35 -35.01 -2.48 10.18
CA TYR A 35 -34.83 -3.82 9.63
C TYR A 35 -36.14 -4.61 9.61
N SER A 36 -36.92 -4.54 10.70
CA SER A 36 -38.22 -5.22 10.81
C SER A 36 -39.20 -4.75 9.72
N VAL A 37 -39.14 -3.46 9.34
CA VAL A 37 -39.98 -2.87 8.29
C VAL A 37 -39.53 -3.30 6.89
N ASN A 38 -38.23 -3.43 6.62
CA ASN A 38 -37.74 -3.76 5.28
C ASN A 38 -36.44 -4.61 5.28
N PRO A 39 -36.52 -5.92 5.55
CA PRO A 39 -35.35 -6.79 5.62
C PRO A 39 -34.65 -6.96 4.26
N LYS A 40 -35.39 -6.81 3.15
CA LYS A 40 -34.84 -6.90 1.78
C LYS A 40 -33.82 -5.79 1.50
N LYS A 41 -34.05 -4.57 1.99
CA LYS A 41 -33.14 -3.44 1.80
C LYS A 41 -31.79 -3.70 2.49
N PHE A 42 -31.81 -4.21 3.71
CA PHE A 42 -30.59 -4.54 4.46
C PHE A 42 -29.85 -5.74 3.85
N ARG A 43 -30.57 -6.78 3.40
CA ARG A 43 -29.96 -7.87 2.62
C ARG A 43 -29.21 -7.35 1.39
N ASN A 44 -29.83 -6.46 0.61
CA ASN A 44 -29.20 -5.88 -0.58
C ASN A 44 -28.01 -4.98 -0.22
N ALA A 45 -28.09 -4.24 0.90
CA ALA A 45 -26.97 -3.45 1.41
C ALA A 45 -25.77 -4.34 1.80
N VAL A 46 -26.02 -5.46 2.50
CA VAL A 46 -24.98 -6.46 2.83
C VAL A 46 -24.39 -7.07 1.56
N CYS A 47 -25.23 -7.46 0.59
CA CYS A 47 -24.76 -7.98 -0.70
C CYS A 47 -23.85 -6.98 -1.43
N ASN A 48 -24.26 -5.71 -1.50
CA ASN A 48 -23.48 -4.65 -2.15
C ASN A 48 -22.16 -4.39 -1.41
N HIS A 49 -22.19 -4.35 -0.08
CA HIS A 49 -21.01 -4.14 0.73
C HIS A 49 -19.98 -5.27 0.52
N ILE A 50 -20.42 -6.53 0.60
CA ILE A 50 -19.56 -7.69 0.33
C ILE A 50 -19.00 -7.62 -1.09
N ARG A 51 -19.81 -7.25 -2.10
CA ARG A 51 -19.35 -7.13 -3.48
C ARG A 51 -18.29 -6.03 -3.63
N ILE A 52 -18.45 -4.89 -2.96
CA ILE A 52 -17.47 -3.79 -2.95
C ILE A 52 -16.19 -4.22 -2.24
N CYS A 53 -16.27 -4.89 -1.10
CA CYS A 53 -15.10 -5.39 -0.37
C CYS A 53 -14.35 -6.49 -1.13
N GLN A 54 -15.04 -7.27 -1.96
CA GLN A 54 -14.42 -8.31 -2.79
C GLN A 54 -13.79 -7.77 -4.08
N ALA A 55 -14.23 -6.60 -4.59
CA ALA A 55 -13.70 -6.04 -5.82
C ALA A 55 -12.17 -5.76 -5.79
N PRO A 56 -11.60 -5.18 -4.72
CA PRO A 56 -10.15 -5.03 -4.57
C PRO A 56 -9.43 -6.37 -4.53
N ARG A 57 -10.03 -7.40 -3.93
CA ARG A 57 -9.41 -8.72 -3.80
C ARG A 57 -9.35 -9.42 -5.16
N ALA A 58 -10.40 -9.34 -5.97
CA ALA A 58 -10.39 -9.85 -7.33
C ALA A 58 -9.41 -9.08 -8.23
N ALA A 59 -9.37 -7.75 -8.12
CA ALA A 59 -8.42 -6.91 -8.84
C ALA A 59 -6.97 -7.17 -8.41
N MET A 60 -6.72 -7.42 -7.11
CA MET A 60 -5.42 -7.77 -6.57
C MET A 60 -4.98 -9.15 -7.04
N VAL A 61 -5.83 -10.17 -6.97
CA VAL A 61 -5.52 -11.52 -7.49
C VAL A 61 -5.26 -11.48 -8.99
N HIS A 62 -6.07 -10.75 -9.76
CA HIS A 62 -5.85 -10.56 -11.19
C HIS A 62 -4.52 -9.82 -11.45
N ARG A 63 -4.22 -8.78 -10.68
CA ARG A 63 -2.94 -8.06 -10.78
C ARG A 63 -1.77 -8.96 -10.45
N THR A 64 -1.83 -9.73 -9.36
CA THR A 64 -0.80 -10.70 -8.96
C THR A 64 -0.61 -11.79 -10.01
N TRP A 65 -1.69 -12.27 -10.62
CA TRP A 65 -1.66 -13.25 -11.70
C TRP A 65 -0.91 -12.73 -12.93
N HIS A 66 -1.16 -11.47 -13.31
CA HIS A 66 -0.52 -10.85 -14.49
C HIS A 66 0.82 -10.18 -14.20
N SER A 67 1.14 -9.86 -12.95
CA SER A 67 2.42 -9.26 -12.56
C SER A 67 3.51 -10.29 -12.25
N ASN A 68 3.16 -11.57 -12.06
CA ASN A 68 4.13 -12.66 -11.95
C ASN A 68 4.42 -13.26 -13.34
N LEU A 69 5.44 -12.73 -14.01
CA LEU A 69 5.94 -13.30 -15.28
C LEU A 69 6.33 -14.79 -15.15
N SER A 70 6.70 -15.26 -13.95
CA SER A 70 7.01 -16.67 -13.69
C SER A 70 5.81 -17.61 -13.78
N MET A 71 4.59 -17.13 -13.49
CA MET A 71 3.36 -17.90 -13.69
C MET A 71 2.80 -17.78 -15.10
N ALA A 72 2.97 -16.62 -15.74
CA ALA A 72 2.57 -16.42 -17.14
C ALA A 72 3.47 -17.20 -18.13
N ALA A 73 4.72 -17.50 -17.76
CA ALA A 73 5.66 -18.27 -18.58
C ALA A 73 5.28 -19.76 -18.70
N LYS A 74 4.31 -20.27 -17.94
CA LYS A 74 3.95 -21.69 -17.90
C LYS A 74 2.58 -21.98 -18.52
N VAL A 75 2.32 -21.47 -19.72
CA VAL A 75 1.15 -21.92 -20.51
C VAL A 75 1.50 -22.25 -21.98
N HIS A 76 2.68 -21.88 -22.49
CA HIS A 76 3.01 -22.09 -23.91
C HIS A 76 4.40 -22.71 -24.10
N SER A 77 4.57 -23.99 -23.75
CA SER A 77 5.61 -24.80 -24.39
C SER A 77 5.08 -26.22 -24.59
N SER A 78 4.61 -26.47 -25.82
CA SER A 78 3.93 -27.69 -26.25
C SER A 78 4.90 -28.81 -26.68
N ARG A 79 6.14 -28.83 -26.19
CA ARG A 79 7.11 -29.89 -26.54
C ARG A 79 7.41 -30.79 -25.34
N PRO A 80 6.86 -32.02 -25.29
CA PRO A 80 7.26 -33.02 -24.32
C PRO A 80 8.76 -33.30 -24.47
N GLY A 81 9.51 -33.24 -23.37
CA GLY A 81 10.91 -33.68 -23.33
C GLY A 81 11.99 -32.59 -23.25
N ILE A 82 11.64 -31.29 -23.18
CA ILE A 82 12.63 -30.23 -22.94
C ILE A 82 12.55 -29.79 -21.47
N ASP A 83 13.52 -30.21 -20.67
CA ASP A 83 13.65 -29.79 -19.27
C ASP A 83 14.20 -28.35 -19.18
N HIS A 84 13.29 -27.39 -19.05
CA HIS A 84 13.65 -25.99 -18.82
C HIS A 84 14.01 -25.69 -17.36
N THR A 85 13.81 -26.65 -16.45
CA THR A 85 14.15 -26.50 -15.02
C THR A 85 15.66 -26.41 -14.84
N GLY A 86 16.44 -27.16 -15.63
CA GLY A 86 17.91 -27.09 -15.62
C GLY A 86 18.49 -25.75 -16.12
N ALA A 87 17.78 -25.05 -17.01
CA ALA A 87 18.27 -23.77 -17.57
C ALA A 87 18.16 -22.61 -16.56
N PHE A 88 17.17 -22.65 -15.66
CA PHE A 88 16.97 -21.60 -14.66
C PHE A 88 18.03 -21.64 -13.54
N TYR A 89 18.47 -22.83 -13.12
CA TYR A 89 19.53 -22.95 -12.11
C TYR A 89 20.94 -22.67 -12.67
N SER A 90 21.11 -22.70 -14.00
CA SER A 90 22.38 -22.37 -14.65
C SER A 90 22.71 -20.86 -14.62
N LEU A 91 21.73 -19.99 -14.43
CA LEU A 91 21.91 -18.52 -14.37
C LEU A 91 22.25 -18.00 -12.95
N ILE A 92 22.12 -18.83 -11.92
CA ILE A 92 22.44 -18.48 -10.52
C ILE A 92 23.71 -19.23 -10.09
N ARG A 93 24.74 -19.26 -10.95
CA ARG A 93 26.11 -19.54 -10.52
C ARG A 93 26.84 -18.21 -10.35
N PRO A 94 27.34 -17.86 -9.16
CA PRO A 94 28.24 -16.73 -9.03
C PRO A 94 29.49 -17.03 -9.87
N HIS A 95 29.84 -16.13 -10.78
CA HIS A 95 31.09 -16.16 -11.52
C HIS A 95 32.26 -16.06 -10.53
N GLY A 96 32.72 -17.21 -10.04
CA GLY A 96 33.87 -17.34 -9.15
C GLY A 96 34.46 -18.73 -9.35
N GLY A 97 35.24 -18.89 -10.41
CA GLY A 97 35.84 -20.18 -10.73
C GLY A 97 36.52 -20.16 -12.09
N ALA A 98 37.74 -19.65 -12.11
CA ALA A 98 38.69 -19.88 -13.19
C ALA A 98 38.81 -21.40 -13.43
N GLY A 99 38.50 -21.83 -14.65
CA GLY A 99 38.69 -23.19 -15.13
C GLY A 99 39.24 -23.17 -16.56
N PRO A 100 40.04 -24.17 -16.95
CA PRO A 100 41.27 -23.94 -17.70
C PRO A 100 41.07 -23.89 -19.22
N SER A 101 41.68 -22.86 -19.79
CA SER A 101 41.91 -22.67 -21.22
C SER A 101 43.00 -23.63 -21.71
N MET A 102 42.61 -24.70 -22.39
CA MET A 102 43.52 -25.59 -23.13
C MET A 102 43.98 -24.88 -24.41
N TYR A 103 45.12 -24.19 -24.37
CA TYR A 103 45.89 -23.81 -25.56
C TYR A 103 47.17 -24.65 -25.60
N TYR A 104 47.32 -25.43 -26.68
CA TYR A 104 48.59 -26.01 -27.10
C TYR A 104 49.42 -24.92 -27.79
N GLY A 105 50.64 -24.67 -27.30
CA GLY A 105 51.61 -23.79 -27.96
C GLY A 105 52.95 -23.79 -27.21
N PRO A 106 54.06 -24.28 -27.80
CA PRO A 106 55.34 -24.35 -27.13
C PRO A 106 56.19 -23.12 -27.45
N SER A 107 56.76 -22.47 -26.43
CA SER A 107 58.17 -22.05 -26.42
C SER A 107 58.54 -21.29 -25.16
N GLN A 108 59.51 -21.88 -24.46
CA GLN A 108 60.71 -21.32 -23.84
C GLN A 108 60.69 -20.00 -23.03
N HIS A 109 61.49 -20.09 -21.96
CA HIS A 109 62.20 -19.05 -21.21
C HIS A 109 61.49 -18.37 -20.02
N SER A 110 62.04 -18.70 -18.86
CA SER A 110 62.70 -17.77 -17.94
C SER A 110 62.15 -17.82 -16.51
N SER A 111 62.95 -18.48 -15.70
CA SER A 111 63.03 -18.42 -14.25
C SER A 111 62.95 -17.01 -13.69
N HIS A 112 61.92 -16.74 -12.89
CA HIS A 112 62.00 -15.82 -11.75
C HIS A 112 60.97 -16.22 -10.70
N THR A 113 61.47 -16.70 -9.56
CA THR A 113 60.73 -16.69 -8.29
C THR A 113 60.68 -15.25 -7.76
N PRO A 114 59.60 -14.89 -7.05
CA PRO A 114 59.86 -14.50 -5.67
C PRO A 114 58.86 -15.07 -4.67
N ASN A 115 59.48 -15.41 -3.54
CA ASN A 115 58.98 -15.77 -2.24
C ASN A 115 58.24 -14.59 -1.58
N VAL A 116 56.95 -14.73 -1.24
CA VAL A 116 56.29 -13.91 -0.21
C VAL A 116 55.29 -14.78 0.55
N SER A 117 55.69 -15.13 1.76
CA SER A 117 54.89 -15.67 2.85
C SER A 117 53.97 -14.59 3.42
N ASN A 118 52.68 -14.89 3.55
CA ASN A 118 51.73 -14.15 4.40
C ASN A 118 50.94 -15.14 5.26
N PRO A 119 50.78 -14.89 6.58
CA PRO A 119 49.98 -15.74 7.47
C PRO A 119 48.50 -15.33 7.47
N PRO A 120 47.58 -16.21 7.91
CA PRO A 120 46.16 -15.92 7.97
C PRO A 120 45.79 -15.07 9.20
N SER A 121 45.06 -13.97 8.96
CA SER A 121 44.43 -13.14 9.98
C SER A 121 43.13 -13.79 10.46
N ALA A 122 43.07 -14.13 11.75
CA ALA A 122 41.88 -14.64 12.41
C ALA A 122 40.95 -13.48 12.78
N TYR A 123 39.75 -13.45 12.19
CA TYR A 123 38.65 -12.61 12.65
C TYR A 123 37.95 -13.29 13.84
N GLN A 124 37.99 -12.65 15.02
CA GLN A 124 37.03 -12.93 16.10
C GLN A 124 35.86 -11.92 16.02
N PRO A 125 34.60 -12.37 16.04
CA PRO A 125 33.45 -11.49 16.24
C PRO A 125 33.26 -11.18 17.72
N GLY A 126 33.32 -9.89 18.08
CA GLY A 126 32.96 -9.40 19.42
C GLY A 126 31.44 -9.35 19.62
N PRO A 127 30.95 -9.44 20.88
CA PRO A 127 29.53 -9.50 21.19
C PRO A 127 28.85 -8.13 21.05
N CYS A 128 27.70 -8.11 20.37
CA CYS A 128 26.81 -6.96 20.32
C CYS A 128 26.11 -6.79 21.68
N GLN A 129 26.31 -5.65 22.34
CA GLN A 129 25.48 -5.23 23.48
C GLN A 129 24.17 -4.61 22.98
N PRO A 130 23.03 -4.86 23.65
CA PRO A 130 21.77 -4.18 23.35
C PRO A 130 21.78 -2.73 23.86
N PRO A 131 21.05 -1.81 23.21
CA PRO A 131 20.93 -0.44 23.66
C PRO A 131 20.02 -0.36 24.90
N ASN A 132 20.50 0.36 25.92
CA ASN A 132 19.72 0.76 27.08
C ASN A 132 18.67 1.80 26.64
N GLU A 133 17.41 1.39 26.50
CA GLU A 133 16.30 2.33 26.42
C GLU A 133 15.79 2.67 27.82
N ILE A 134 15.90 3.94 28.17
CA ILE A 134 15.37 4.56 29.37
C ILE A 134 13.84 4.67 29.21
N CYS A 135 13.09 3.82 29.91
CA CYS A 135 11.65 3.97 30.08
C CYS A 135 11.34 5.16 31.00
N LEU A 136 10.94 6.29 30.42
CA LEU A 136 10.25 7.34 31.17
C LEU A 136 8.76 6.99 31.29
N LEU A 137 8.40 6.45 32.44
CA LEU A 137 7.01 6.33 32.91
C LEU A 137 6.44 7.74 33.15
N VAL A 138 5.43 8.12 32.38
CA VAL A 138 4.58 9.28 32.66
C VAL A 138 3.23 8.74 33.15
N PRO A 139 2.67 9.26 34.28
CA PRO A 139 1.45 8.74 34.85
C PRO A 139 0.20 9.19 34.07
N PHE A 140 -0.75 8.28 33.90
CA PHE A 140 -2.10 8.53 33.43
C PHE A 140 -2.90 9.42 34.40
N PRO A 141 -3.67 10.41 33.91
CA PRO A 141 -4.83 10.89 34.64
C PRO A 141 -6.07 10.12 34.19
N SER A 142 -6.72 9.49 35.16
CA SER A 142 -8.09 8.99 35.09
C SER A 142 -9.06 10.16 35.24
N CYS A 143 -9.98 10.33 34.29
CA CYS A 143 -11.40 10.69 34.48
C CYS A 143 -12.03 10.98 33.11
N GLY A 144 -13.24 10.45 32.91
CA GLY A 144 -13.91 10.42 31.61
C GLY A 144 -14.57 11.73 31.19
N GLU A 145 -14.59 11.94 29.88
CA GLU A 145 -15.66 12.55 29.11
C GLU A 145 -15.43 12.17 27.64
N GLU A 146 -16.44 11.55 27.02
CA GLU A 146 -16.37 11.15 25.60
C GLU A 146 -16.48 12.38 24.70
N VAL A 147 -15.35 12.85 24.16
CA VAL A 147 -15.35 13.68 22.95
C VAL A 147 -14.98 12.79 21.78
N SER A 148 -15.99 12.44 20.98
CA SER A 148 -15.83 11.68 19.75
C SER A 148 -15.19 12.58 18.67
N THR A 149 -13.86 12.63 18.64
CA THR A 149 -13.11 13.33 17.58
C THR A 149 -12.94 12.38 16.38
N SER A 150 -13.94 12.33 15.50
CA SER A 150 -13.80 11.63 14.22
C SER A 150 -12.86 12.40 13.29
N PHE A 151 -11.64 11.90 13.13
CA PHE A 151 -10.72 12.32 12.07
C PHE A 151 -11.23 11.79 10.71
N ILE A 152 -11.73 12.69 9.86
CA ILE A 152 -12.00 12.37 8.46
C ILE A 152 -10.71 12.60 7.67
N THR A 153 -9.98 11.53 7.38
CA THR A 153 -8.87 11.57 6.42
C THR A 153 -9.47 11.65 5.01
N LEU A 154 -9.59 12.87 4.48
CA LEU A 154 -10.02 13.09 3.08
C LEU A 154 -8.88 12.68 2.13
N SER A 155 -9.04 11.52 1.51
CA SER A 155 -8.22 11.06 0.39
C SER A 155 -8.39 11.99 -0.82
N SER A 156 -7.28 12.47 -1.36
CA SER A 156 -7.17 13.52 -2.38
C SER A 156 -7.58 13.11 -3.81
N SER A 157 -8.45 12.10 -3.98
CA SER A 157 -8.81 11.55 -5.30
C SER A 157 -10.28 11.74 -5.71
N LEU A 158 -10.94 12.82 -5.29
CA LEU A 158 -12.31 13.13 -5.72
C LEU A 158 -12.36 14.36 -6.63
N PRO A 159 -13.14 14.33 -7.74
CA PRO A 159 -13.29 15.46 -8.63
C PRO A 159 -14.00 16.63 -7.92
N SER A 160 -13.46 17.84 -8.11
CA SER A 160 -13.80 19.09 -7.41
C SER A 160 -15.29 19.48 -7.38
N LYS A 161 -16.12 18.91 -8.27
CA LYS A 161 -17.56 19.17 -8.33
C LYS A 161 -18.38 18.46 -7.24
N THR A 162 -17.89 17.37 -6.66
CA THR A 162 -18.64 16.61 -5.64
C THR A 162 -18.45 17.19 -4.23
N VAL A 163 -17.34 17.87 -3.97
CA VAL A 163 -17.00 18.44 -2.65
C VAL A 163 -17.88 19.65 -2.32
N HIS A 164 -18.25 20.46 -3.32
CA HIS A 164 -19.11 21.63 -3.11
C HIS A 164 -20.55 21.29 -2.68
N HIS A 165 -21.07 20.11 -3.01
CA HIS A 165 -22.44 19.71 -2.64
C HIS A 165 -22.49 19.08 -1.23
N ALA A 166 -21.39 18.51 -0.74
CA ALA A 166 -21.32 17.92 0.61
C ALA A 166 -21.19 18.99 1.71
N ILE A 167 -20.51 20.10 1.43
CA ILE A 167 -20.25 21.17 2.41
C ILE A 167 -21.48 22.06 2.65
N LYS A 168 -22.41 22.17 1.69
CA LYS A 168 -23.63 22.99 1.85
C LYS A 168 -24.66 22.41 2.82
N ASN A 169 -24.61 21.11 3.13
CA ASN A 169 -25.60 20.44 4.00
C ASN A 169 -25.11 20.17 5.42
N SER A 170 -23.86 20.52 5.78
CA SER A 170 -23.29 20.18 7.09
C SER A 170 -23.33 21.31 8.12
N GLY A 171 -23.80 22.51 7.78
CA GLY A 171 -23.92 23.62 8.74
C GLY A 171 -22.59 24.09 9.36
N ILE A 172 -21.45 23.70 8.77
CA ILE A 172 -20.12 24.02 9.31
C ILE A 172 -19.73 25.42 8.84
N HIS A 173 -19.74 26.39 9.77
CA HIS A 173 -19.29 27.75 9.53
C HIS A 173 -17.76 27.80 9.63
N ILE A 174 -17.05 27.66 8.50
CA ILE A 174 -15.59 27.80 8.46
C ILE A 174 -15.25 29.28 8.32
N GLN A 175 -14.70 29.87 9.39
CA GLN A 175 -14.13 31.22 9.36
C GLN A 175 -12.72 31.16 8.73
N GLN A 176 -12.54 32.00 7.70
CA GLN A 176 -11.31 32.40 6.99
C GLN A 176 -10.84 31.56 5.78
N PRO A 177 -10.53 32.22 4.64
CA PRO A 177 -10.02 31.56 3.45
C PRO A 177 -8.49 31.52 3.43
N LEU A 178 -7.92 30.33 3.25
CA LEU A 178 -6.55 30.16 2.75
C LEU A 178 -6.54 30.51 1.27
N SER A 179 -6.04 31.71 0.95
CA SER A 179 -5.71 32.11 -0.41
C SER A 179 -4.58 31.23 -0.95
N VAL A 180 -4.93 30.25 -1.80
CA VAL A 180 -3.95 29.51 -2.59
C VAL A 180 -3.37 30.48 -3.63
N TRP A 181 -2.12 30.85 -3.40
CA TRP A 181 -1.29 31.66 -4.27
C TRP A 181 -0.99 30.86 -5.56
N CYS A 182 -1.59 31.25 -6.68
CA CYS A 182 -1.16 30.81 -8.01
C CYS A 182 -0.13 31.81 -8.55
N PRO A 183 1.15 31.46 -8.73
CA PRO A 183 2.17 32.45 -9.13
C PRO A 183 2.16 32.82 -10.62
N ASN A 184 1.30 32.25 -11.47
CA ASN A 184 1.42 32.41 -12.94
C ASN A 184 0.09 32.55 -13.67
N ALA A 185 -0.81 33.39 -13.16
CA ALA A 185 -1.91 33.92 -13.95
C ALA A 185 -1.55 35.33 -14.44
N ILE A 186 -0.61 35.42 -15.39
CA ILE A 186 -0.47 36.63 -16.22
C ILE A 186 -1.74 36.71 -17.07
N LYS A 187 -2.76 37.36 -16.53
CA LYS A 187 -3.91 37.85 -17.29
C LYS A 187 -3.36 38.89 -18.28
N LEU A 188 -3.06 38.43 -19.49
CA LEU A 188 -3.04 39.29 -20.67
C LEU A 188 -4.44 39.90 -20.80
N TRP A 189 -4.64 41.06 -20.20
CA TRP A 189 -5.72 41.96 -20.59
C TRP A 189 -5.42 42.37 -22.04
N GLY A 190 -6.04 41.67 -22.98
CA GLY A 190 -6.15 42.14 -24.35
C GLY A 190 -6.91 43.46 -24.32
N VAL A 191 -6.17 44.57 -24.37
CA VAL A 191 -6.70 45.88 -24.68
C VAL A 191 -7.30 45.78 -26.08
N THR A 192 -8.59 45.51 -26.14
CA THR A 192 -9.39 45.67 -27.34
C THR A 192 -9.58 47.17 -27.52
N GLN A 193 -8.68 47.80 -28.27
CA GLN A 193 -8.92 49.15 -28.76
C GLN A 193 -10.08 49.09 -29.75
N SER A 194 -11.28 49.37 -29.24
CA SER A 194 -12.44 49.72 -30.06
C SER A 194 -12.19 51.09 -30.70
N ALA A 195 -11.41 51.12 -31.79
CA ALA A 195 -11.26 52.31 -32.60
C ALA A 195 -12.57 52.60 -33.33
N THR A 196 -13.33 53.56 -32.79
CA THR A 196 -14.50 54.16 -33.43
C THR A 196 -13.99 55.02 -34.59
N SER A 197 -13.97 54.47 -35.81
CA SER A 197 -13.58 55.24 -36.99
C SER A 197 -14.77 56.06 -37.51
N LEU A 198 -14.66 57.39 -37.40
CA LEU A 198 -15.51 58.34 -38.11
C LEU A 198 -15.34 58.20 -39.64
N PRO A 199 -16.41 58.36 -40.44
CA PRO A 199 -16.32 58.40 -41.89
C PRO A 199 -15.92 59.81 -42.33
N HIS A 200 -14.65 60.02 -42.68
CA HIS A 200 -14.23 61.17 -43.47
C HIS A 200 -14.04 60.78 -44.93
N SER A 201 -15.00 61.23 -45.73
CA SER A 201 -14.98 61.21 -47.18
C SER A 201 -13.87 62.13 -47.70
N ALA A 202 -12.74 61.55 -48.10
CA ALA A 202 -11.69 62.23 -48.85
C ALA A 202 -11.39 61.42 -50.11
N SER A 203 -12.21 61.64 -51.13
CA SER A 203 -12.00 61.17 -52.49
C SER A 203 -10.87 61.97 -53.14
N GLY A 204 -9.63 61.49 -53.06
CA GLY A 204 -8.55 62.20 -53.76
C GLY A 204 -7.10 61.77 -53.56
N LEU A 205 -6.77 60.52 -53.20
CA LEU A 205 -5.35 60.10 -53.12
C LEU A 205 -5.17 58.57 -53.26
N LYS A 206 -5.75 57.96 -54.30
CA LYS A 206 -5.78 56.50 -54.46
C LYS A 206 -4.48 55.85 -54.98
N LYS A 207 -3.43 56.60 -55.34
CA LYS A 207 -2.25 56.03 -56.04
C LYS A 207 -0.98 55.84 -55.20
N LYS A 208 -0.88 56.37 -53.97
CA LYS A 208 0.32 56.20 -53.09
C LYS A 208 0.18 55.13 -52.00
N LYS A 209 -1.04 54.66 -51.69
CA LYS A 209 -1.29 53.70 -50.59
C LYS A 209 -0.90 52.24 -50.93
N ALA A 210 -0.85 51.89 -52.22
CA ALA A 210 -0.51 50.53 -52.65
C ALA A 210 0.97 50.15 -52.44
N LYS A 211 1.90 51.12 -52.46
CA LYS A 211 3.34 50.85 -52.29
C LYS A 211 3.75 50.62 -50.84
N LEU A 212 3.05 51.22 -49.88
CA LEU A 212 3.34 51.03 -48.45
C LEU A 212 3.00 49.61 -47.98
N ASN A 213 1.93 49.03 -48.53
CA ASN A 213 1.47 47.69 -48.16
C ASN A 213 2.45 46.58 -48.59
N VAL A 214 3.11 46.75 -49.75
CA VAL A 214 4.06 45.75 -50.27
C VAL A 214 5.34 45.69 -49.42
N LEU A 215 5.84 46.84 -48.97
CA LEU A 215 7.04 46.90 -48.11
C LEU A 215 6.77 46.27 -46.74
N GLN A 216 5.60 46.55 -46.14
CA GLN A 216 5.21 45.96 -44.86
C GLN A 216 5.02 44.44 -44.96
N GLN A 217 4.47 43.93 -46.08
CA GLN A 217 4.32 42.50 -46.32
C GLN A 217 5.69 41.78 -46.41
N VAL A 218 6.66 42.35 -47.14
CA VAL A 218 8.00 41.77 -47.28
C VAL A 218 8.74 41.73 -45.95
N GLU A 219 8.56 42.76 -45.11
CA GLU A 219 9.16 42.80 -43.78
C GLU A 219 8.51 41.77 -42.84
N GLN A 220 7.19 41.61 -42.91
CA GLN A 220 6.47 40.58 -42.16
C GLN A 220 6.89 39.15 -42.56
N ASP A 221 7.09 38.90 -43.85
CA ASP A 221 7.54 37.60 -44.37
C ASP A 221 8.97 37.27 -43.94
N ARG A 222 9.86 38.27 -43.78
CA ARG A 222 11.21 38.05 -43.24
C ARG A 222 11.21 37.56 -41.79
N HIS A 223 10.19 37.89 -41.01
CA HIS A 223 10.09 37.47 -39.61
C HIS A 223 9.38 36.11 -39.41
N GLN A 224 8.62 35.63 -40.40
CA GLN A 224 7.90 34.35 -40.30
C GLN A 224 8.78 33.16 -39.91
N PRO A 225 9.99 32.96 -40.48
CA PRO A 225 10.85 31.83 -40.09
C PRO A 225 11.27 31.88 -38.61
N TYR A 226 11.50 33.08 -38.07
CA TYR A 226 11.84 33.26 -36.66
C TYR A 226 10.65 32.96 -35.74
N ILE A 227 9.45 33.41 -36.12
CA ILE A 227 8.21 33.12 -35.36
C ILE A 227 7.95 31.61 -35.33
N ILE A 228 8.07 30.92 -36.47
CA ILE A 228 7.91 29.46 -36.55
C ILE A 228 8.95 28.76 -35.67
N LYS A 229 10.21 29.19 -35.72
CA LYS A 229 11.29 28.61 -34.89
C LYS A 229 11.06 28.83 -33.39
N LEU A 230 10.60 30.01 -32.98
CA LEU A 230 10.26 30.30 -31.58
C LEU A 230 9.06 29.47 -31.11
N LYS A 231 8.04 29.34 -31.95
CA LYS A 231 6.86 28.51 -31.66
C LYS A 231 7.26 27.05 -31.47
N ALA A 232 8.04 26.49 -32.39
CA ALA A 232 8.55 25.11 -32.30
C ALA A 232 9.39 24.89 -31.02
N LYS A 233 10.26 25.85 -30.66
CA LYS A 233 11.02 25.79 -29.40
C LYS A 233 10.11 25.86 -28.16
N SER A 234 9.06 26.67 -28.20
CA SER A 234 8.11 26.81 -27.09
C SER A 234 7.27 25.54 -26.89
N GLU A 235 6.84 24.91 -27.98
CA GLU A 235 6.11 23.63 -27.96
C GLU A 235 7.01 22.52 -27.43
N HIS A 236 8.25 22.42 -27.92
CA HIS A 236 9.22 21.45 -27.42
C HIS A 236 9.50 21.61 -25.90
N ASN A 237 9.63 22.85 -25.41
CA ASN A 237 9.82 23.10 -23.98
C ASN A 237 8.55 22.74 -23.16
N CYS A 238 7.35 22.96 -23.71
CA CYS A 238 6.10 22.53 -23.10
C CYS A 238 6.06 20.99 -22.97
N ASP A 239 6.46 20.27 -24.02
CA ASP A 239 6.52 18.82 -24.02
C ASP A 239 7.54 18.29 -23.00
N ILE A 240 8.75 18.86 -22.95
CA ILE A 240 9.77 18.49 -21.93
C ILE A 240 9.19 18.63 -20.52
N LYS A 241 8.58 19.78 -20.20
CA LYS A 241 7.97 20.00 -18.88
C LYS A 241 6.84 19.02 -18.58
N LYS A 242 6.04 18.65 -19.58
CA LYS A 242 4.99 17.65 -19.46
C LYS A 242 5.58 16.26 -19.14
N TYR A 243 6.66 15.87 -19.81
CA TYR A 243 7.35 14.60 -19.54
C TYR A 243 8.00 14.58 -18.16
N ASP A 244 8.65 15.66 -17.74
CA ASP A 244 9.25 15.75 -16.40
C ASP A 244 8.18 15.69 -15.30
N TRP A 245 7.03 16.35 -15.50
CA TRP A 245 5.90 16.24 -14.58
C TRP A 245 5.35 14.81 -14.49
N LEU A 246 5.23 14.10 -15.63
CA LEU A 246 4.80 12.70 -15.64
C LEU A 246 5.80 11.78 -14.93
N ARG A 247 7.11 11.99 -15.16
CA ARG A 247 8.19 11.23 -14.52
C ARG A 247 8.16 11.40 -13.00
N THR A 248 8.19 12.64 -12.52
CA THR A 248 8.18 12.95 -11.08
C THR A 248 6.89 12.46 -10.39
N THR A 249 5.75 12.56 -11.07
CA THR A 249 4.48 11.99 -10.55
C THR A 249 4.55 10.46 -10.43
N GLN A 250 5.18 9.79 -11.40
CA GLN A 250 5.35 8.34 -11.35
C GLN A 250 6.34 7.92 -10.25
N GLU A 251 7.45 8.63 -10.09
CA GLU A 251 8.43 8.42 -9.01
C GLU A 251 7.76 8.58 -7.64
N HIS A 252 6.96 9.63 -7.44
CA HIS A 252 6.21 9.82 -6.20
C HIS A 252 5.25 8.66 -5.91
N LYS A 253 4.54 8.14 -6.92
CA LYS A 253 3.66 6.96 -6.76
C LYS A 253 4.44 5.71 -6.37
N VAL A 254 5.61 5.50 -6.96
CA VAL A 254 6.48 4.37 -6.62
C VAL A 254 6.99 4.50 -5.19
N SER A 255 7.50 5.69 -4.80
CA SER A 255 7.95 5.95 -3.43
C SER A 255 6.83 5.76 -2.41
N GLN A 256 5.61 6.21 -2.70
CA GLN A 256 4.45 5.99 -1.83
C GLN A 256 4.12 4.49 -1.69
N ALA A 257 4.18 3.73 -2.78
CA ALA A 257 3.97 2.29 -2.76
C ALA A 257 5.04 1.59 -1.92
N THR A 258 6.31 1.96 -2.07
CA THR A 258 7.42 1.42 -1.27
C THR A 258 7.22 1.67 0.22
N VAL A 259 6.88 2.90 0.62
CA VAL A 259 6.61 3.23 2.03
C VAL A 259 5.41 2.44 2.57
N SER A 260 4.36 2.27 1.77
CA SER A 260 3.19 1.48 2.19
C SER A 260 3.53 0.00 2.39
N TYR A 261 4.38 -0.56 1.51
CA TYR A 261 4.85 -1.93 1.63
C TYR A 261 5.74 -2.13 2.86
N GLN A 262 6.65 -1.19 3.11
CA GLN A 262 7.51 -1.21 4.30
C GLN A 262 6.69 -1.21 5.60
N ARG A 263 5.70 -0.31 5.73
CA ARG A 263 4.82 -0.29 6.91
C ARG A 263 4.02 -1.57 7.09
N LEU A 264 3.60 -2.19 5.98
CA LEU A 264 2.90 -3.47 6.03
C LEU A 264 3.84 -4.59 6.51
N GLN A 265 5.11 -4.55 6.13
CA GLN A 265 6.11 -5.50 6.60
C GLN A 265 6.37 -5.33 8.11
N GLU A 266 6.59 -4.10 8.57
CA GLU A 266 6.76 -3.79 10.00
C GLU A 266 5.55 -4.24 10.84
N ALA A 267 4.34 -4.07 10.30
CA ALA A 267 3.11 -4.55 10.94
C ALA A 267 3.02 -6.09 11.02
N LYS A 268 3.58 -6.82 10.05
CA LYS A 268 3.64 -8.29 10.10
C LYS A 268 4.70 -8.77 11.07
N ASP A 269 5.85 -8.13 11.11
CA ASP A 269 6.95 -8.52 12.00
C ASP A 269 6.54 -8.30 13.47
N THR A 270 5.86 -7.20 13.77
CA THR A 270 5.26 -6.96 15.10
C THR A 270 4.19 -7.99 15.45
N GLN A 271 3.37 -8.42 14.50
CA GLN A 271 2.38 -9.48 14.72
C GLN A 271 3.04 -10.84 15.02
N ILE A 272 4.12 -11.18 14.31
CA ILE A 272 4.90 -12.41 14.56
C ILE A 272 5.47 -12.38 15.97
N TRP A 273 6.07 -11.26 16.37
CA TRP A 273 6.65 -11.09 17.70
C TRP A 273 5.62 -11.25 18.83
N LEU A 274 4.42 -10.66 18.66
CA LEU A 274 3.32 -10.84 19.62
C LEU A 274 2.89 -12.30 19.72
N HIS A 275 2.78 -12.99 18.59
CA HIS A 275 2.40 -14.40 18.56
C HIS A 275 3.45 -15.32 19.20
N GLU A 276 4.74 -15.00 19.04
CA GLU A 276 5.82 -15.73 19.70
C GLU A 276 5.80 -15.53 21.21
N THR A 277 5.55 -14.29 21.66
CA THR A 277 5.38 -13.96 23.08
C THR A 277 4.20 -14.73 23.69
N ASP A 278 3.07 -14.80 22.99
CA ASP A 278 1.89 -15.54 23.43
C ASP A 278 2.18 -17.04 23.58
N ILE A 279 2.93 -17.63 22.63
CA ILE A 279 3.40 -19.02 22.73
C ILE A 279 4.28 -19.22 23.97
N GLN A 280 5.20 -18.30 24.25
CA GLN A 280 6.07 -18.38 25.44
C GLN A 280 5.26 -18.29 26.75
N VAL A 281 4.26 -17.41 26.81
CA VAL A 281 3.35 -17.30 27.95
C VAL A 281 2.58 -18.61 28.15
N HIS A 282 2.05 -19.19 27.07
CA HIS A 282 1.35 -20.48 27.13
C HIS A 282 2.25 -21.62 27.59
N GLN A 283 3.51 -21.66 27.14
CA GLN A 283 4.50 -22.64 27.60
C GLN A 283 4.80 -22.48 29.09
N ALA A 284 5.01 -21.24 29.56
CA ALA A 284 5.23 -20.96 30.97
C ALA A 284 4.02 -21.36 31.83
N HIS A 285 2.81 -21.07 31.36
CA HIS A 285 1.58 -21.47 32.05
C HIS A 285 1.44 -23.00 32.13
N SER A 286 1.76 -23.72 31.06
CA SER A 286 1.78 -25.20 31.08
C SER A 286 2.74 -25.74 32.13
N LEU A 287 3.94 -25.18 32.23
CA LEU A 287 4.93 -25.60 33.22
C LEU A 287 4.47 -25.34 34.67
N VAL A 288 3.75 -24.24 34.91
CA VAL A 288 3.13 -23.97 36.22
C VAL A 288 2.08 -25.03 36.55
N LEU A 289 1.20 -25.37 35.61
CA LEU A 289 0.19 -26.41 35.81
C LEU A 289 0.80 -27.78 36.09
N ASP A 290 1.89 -28.14 35.39
CA ASP A 290 2.60 -29.40 35.63
C ASP A 290 3.18 -29.45 37.07
N LYS A 291 3.71 -28.32 37.56
CA LYS A 291 4.22 -28.21 38.94
C LYS A 291 3.10 -28.26 39.98
N GLU A 292 1.96 -27.64 39.70
CA GLU A 292 0.78 -27.74 40.57
C GLU A 292 0.25 -29.18 40.66
N ALA A 293 0.22 -29.90 39.54
CA ALA A 293 -0.15 -31.30 39.50
C ALA A 293 0.82 -32.17 40.31
N GLU A 294 2.13 -31.94 40.20
CA GLU A 294 3.16 -32.62 41.00
C GLU A 294 2.94 -32.39 42.51
N ILE A 295 2.67 -31.15 42.92
CA ILE A 295 2.38 -30.80 44.32
C ILE A 295 1.12 -31.52 44.82
N LEU A 296 0.05 -31.59 44.01
CA LEU A 296 -1.18 -32.29 44.38
C LEU A 296 -0.93 -33.79 44.54
N CYS A 297 -0.16 -34.41 43.65
CA CYS A 297 0.25 -35.82 43.77
C CYS A 297 1.00 -36.09 45.08
N LEU A 298 1.98 -35.23 45.42
CA LEU A 298 2.73 -35.35 46.68
C LEU A 298 1.82 -35.19 47.91
N LYS A 299 0.87 -34.24 47.88
CA LYS A 299 -0.11 -34.06 48.97
C LYS A 299 -0.99 -35.31 49.17
N ILE A 300 -1.43 -35.94 48.08
CA ILE A 300 -2.23 -37.17 48.13
C ILE A 300 -1.40 -38.30 48.75
N GLN A 301 -0.16 -38.50 48.30
CA GLN A 301 0.73 -39.54 48.85
C GLN A 301 0.99 -39.33 50.35
N PHE A 302 1.28 -38.10 50.77
CA PHE A 302 1.48 -37.78 52.18
C PHE A 302 0.23 -38.10 53.02
N HIS A 303 -0.96 -37.75 52.53
CA HIS A 303 -2.21 -38.05 53.21
C HIS A 303 -2.44 -39.56 53.36
N GLN A 304 -2.14 -40.35 52.32
CA GLN A 304 -2.22 -41.81 52.37
C GLN A 304 -1.26 -42.40 53.41
N MET A 305 -0.02 -41.90 53.49
CA MET A 305 0.94 -42.32 54.51
C MET A 305 0.46 -42.01 55.94
N MET A 306 -0.13 -40.83 56.15
CA MET A 306 -0.70 -40.43 57.44
C MET A 306 -1.90 -41.29 57.86
N GLN A 307 -2.73 -41.72 56.90
CA GLN A 307 -3.82 -42.64 57.19
C GLN A 307 -3.31 -44.05 57.53
N ALA A 308 -2.29 -44.52 56.80
CA ALA A 308 -1.68 -45.83 57.05
C ALA A 308 -1.02 -45.90 58.43
N SER A 309 -0.30 -44.85 58.86
CA SER A 309 0.34 -44.82 60.19
C SER A 309 -0.68 -44.80 61.33
N LYS A 310 -1.82 -44.12 61.15
CA LYS A 310 -2.92 -44.14 62.11
C LYS A 310 -3.56 -45.53 62.23
N ALA A 311 -3.77 -46.20 61.10
CA ALA A 311 -4.32 -47.56 61.10
C ALA A 311 -3.40 -48.56 61.83
N THR A 312 -2.08 -48.35 61.79
CA THR A 312 -1.12 -49.20 62.53
C THR A 312 -1.10 -48.93 64.04
N SER A 313 -1.32 -47.70 64.51
CA SER A 313 -1.30 -47.40 65.95
C SER A 313 -2.50 -47.97 66.71
N ASP A 314 -3.66 -48.03 66.06
CA ASP A 314 -4.89 -48.51 66.69
C ASP A 314 -4.93 -50.05 66.81
N GLY A 315 -4.00 -50.77 66.16
CA GLY A 315 -3.93 -52.23 66.17
C GLY A 315 -3.10 -52.86 67.31
N GLU A 316 -2.37 -52.07 68.11
CA GLU A 316 -1.45 -52.58 69.15
C GLU A 316 -2.04 -52.64 70.58
N THR A 317 -3.34 -52.34 70.75
CA THR A 317 -4.01 -52.34 72.08
C THR A 317 -5.09 -53.42 72.27
N GLY A 318 -5.12 -54.45 71.43
CA GLY A 318 -5.93 -55.66 71.61
C GLY A 318 -5.09 -56.86 71.96
#